data_AF-A0A0M1JQL2-F1
#
_entry.id   AF-A0A0M1JQL2-F1
#
_cell.length_a   1.000
_cell.length_b   1.000
_cell.length_c   1.000
_cell.angle_alpha   90.00
_cell.angle_beta   90.00
_cell.angle_gamma   90.00
#
_symmetry.space_group_name_H-M   'P 1'
#
loop_
_entity.id
_entity.type
_entity.pdbx_description
1 polymer ?
#
loop_
_entity_poly.entity_id
_entity_poly.type
_entity_poly.pdbx_seq_one_letter_code
_entity_poly.pdbx_strand_id
1 'polypeptide(L)'
;MNSEFLTSIFEQEELESIKKAPNQDRKHPLKRLLFPEVERDSQVSINTEIAIRHILPKHRDWILKLKKRLLALDDYSHSSSALSEIRAFGDLLMCGISVEPVITSKSKKTPEFVVMNQDPKVFIEVHAKQINNEEAKSLSAFIKNPFASKTGNTYSNKKCKVSVAEHICTPFGKPKLRESVTENVISKIDQRKNNEGQFSENAPSILWLDFQDESWDMLSSLMVKKTLPVMSANGAFYSGDIWYAFYGWKGAPIFENFSLNLPYDFNKMSHCGRFTDPKTKIDAAIISFERDIVILENPWSQKPVNPSLWKQFFSHKWFNFEYSYMNWPTYNLSERIELDQQKIMAIAKEIER
;
A
#
# COMPACT_ATOMS: atom_id res chain seq x y z
N MET A 1 14.14 -8.72 19.34
CA MET A 1 13.24 -9.87 19.55
C MET A 1 13.58 -10.86 18.44
N ASN A 2 14.02 -12.08 18.75
CA ASN A 2 14.28 -13.08 17.72
C ASN A 2 12.93 -13.51 17.12
N SER A 3 12.84 -13.54 15.79
CA SER A 3 11.61 -13.81 15.03
C SER A 3 11.27 -15.31 15.09
N GLU A 4 10.77 -15.79 16.24
CA GLU A 4 10.62 -17.22 16.55
C GLU A 4 9.60 -17.92 15.64
N PHE A 5 8.44 -17.30 15.38
CA PHE A 5 7.42 -17.94 14.54
C PHE A 5 7.77 -17.84 13.06
N LEU A 6 8.31 -16.72 12.60
CA LEU A 6 8.74 -16.54 11.21
C LEU A 6 9.92 -17.45 10.88
N THR A 7 10.88 -17.69 11.77
CA THR A 7 11.97 -18.65 11.49
C THR A 7 11.47 -20.08 11.50
N SER A 8 10.46 -20.42 12.31
CA SER A 8 9.96 -21.80 12.44
C SER A 8 9.37 -22.41 11.16
N ILE A 9 9.07 -21.58 10.15
CA ILE A 9 8.53 -22.05 8.85
C ILE A 9 9.63 -22.40 7.84
N PHE A 10 10.90 -22.10 8.15
CA PHE A 10 12.05 -22.29 7.27
C PHE A 10 13.08 -23.24 7.88
N GLU A 11 13.81 -23.91 7.00
CA GLU A 11 14.98 -24.71 7.33
C GLU A 11 16.22 -23.81 7.43
N GLN A 12 17.25 -24.26 8.16
CA GLN A 12 18.45 -23.44 8.39
C GLN A 12 19.16 -23.07 7.08
N GLU A 13 19.18 -23.97 6.09
CA GLU A 13 19.77 -23.74 4.78
C GLU A 13 19.05 -22.62 4.01
N GLU A 14 17.73 -22.55 4.13
CA GLU A 14 16.90 -21.52 3.50
C GLU A 14 17.15 -20.15 4.16
N LEU A 15 17.24 -20.11 5.50
CA LEU A 15 17.57 -18.90 6.24
C LEU A 15 18.94 -18.35 5.84
N GLU A 16 19.95 -19.21 5.70
CA GLU A 16 21.29 -18.83 5.24
C GLU A 16 21.28 -18.36 3.78
N SER A 17 20.47 -18.97 2.92
CA SER A 17 20.27 -18.53 1.53
C SER A 17 19.69 -17.11 1.48
N ILE A 18 18.63 -16.84 2.25
CA ILE A 18 17.99 -15.51 2.34
C ILE A 18 18.94 -14.45 2.91
N LYS A 19 19.72 -14.80 3.93
CA LYS A 19 20.72 -13.90 4.51
C LYS A 19 21.73 -13.43 3.46
N LYS A 20 22.13 -14.34 2.56
CA LYS A 20 23.08 -14.09 1.45
C LYS A 20 22.41 -13.56 0.18
N ALA A 21 21.09 -13.40 0.15
CA ALA A 21 20.38 -12.90 -1.01
C ALA A 21 20.95 -11.53 -1.42
N PRO A 22 21.29 -11.35 -2.72
CA PRO A 22 21.86 -10.10 -3.21
C PRO A 22 20.82 -8.98 -3.18
N ASN A 23 21.25 -7.73 -3.10
CA ASN A 23 20.29 -6.63 -3.32
C ASN A 23 20.00 -6.52 -4.82
N GLN A 24 18.72 -6.39 -5.17
CA GLN A 24 18.29 -6.10 -6.54
C GLN A 24 18.00 -4.59 -6.67
N ASP A 25 16.82 -4.21 -7.17
CA ASP A 25 16.25 -2.87 -7.00
C ASP A 25 15.84 -2.58 -5.56
N ARG A 26 15.79 -3.61 -4.71
CA ARG A 26 15.44 -3.57 -3.29
C ARG A 26 16.18 -4.69 -2.53
N LYS A 27 16.14 -4.65 -1.20
CA LYS A 27 16.55 -5.80 -0.38
C LYS A 27 15.49 -6.89 -0.45
N HIS A 28 15.91 -8.15 -0.31
CA HIS A 28 14.96 -9.25 -0.26
C HIS A 28 13.95 -9.04 0.90
N PRO A 29 12.63 -9.02 0.66
CA PRO A 29 11.62 -8.69 1.68
C PRO A 29 11.75 -9.55 2.95
N LEU A 30 11.88 -10.87 2.78
CA LEU A 30 12.09 -11.78 3.91
C LEU A 30 13.43 -11.54 4.66
N LYS A 31 14.49 -11.12 3.96
CA LYS A 31 15.78 -10.78 4.59
C LYS A 31 15.63 -9.61 5.54
N ARG A 32 14.85 -8.59 5.17
CA ARG A 32 14.55 -7.44 6.05
C ARG A 32 13.80 -7.85 7.32
N LEU A 33 12.89 -8.81 7.22
CA LEU A 33 12.10 -9.25 8.37
C LEU A 33 12.88 -10.17 9.31
N LEU A 34 13.72 -11.05 8.75
CA LEU A 34 14.57 -11.97 9.52
C LEU A 34 15.79 -11.27 10.14
N PHE A 35 16.29 -10.24 9.47
CA PHE A 35 17.49 -9.50 9.87
C PHE A 35 17.22 -7.98 9.79
N PRO A 36 16.34 -7.44 10.64
CA PRO A 36 15.95 -6.04 10.58
C PRO A 36 17.14 -5.12 10.90
N GLU A 37 17.36 -4.12 10.06
CA GLU A 37 18.46 -3.15 10.22
C GLU A 37 17.98 -1.80 10.78
N VAL A 38 16.69 -1.49 10.60
CA VAL A 38 16.08 -0.24 11.04
C VAL A 38 14.80 -0.49 11.86
N GLU A 39 14.31 0.54 12.55
CA GLU A 39 13.12 0.44 13.40
C GLU A 39 11.89 -0.01 12.61
N ARG A 40 11.70 0.52 11.38
CA ARG A 40 10.57 0.13 10.52
C ARG A 40 10.61 -1.35 10.19
N ASP A 41 11.76 -1.89 9.79
CA ASP A 41 11.94 -3.33 9.54
C ASP A 41 11.56 -4.16 10.76
N SER A 42 11.98 -3.69 11.95
CA SER A 42 11.65 -4.33 13.21
C SER A 42 10.13 -4.33 13.45
N GLN A 43 9.45 -3.22 13.17
CA GLN A 43 8.00 -3.11 13.33
C GLN A 43 7.23 -3.99 12.33
N VAL A 44 7.64 -4.04 11.07
CA VAL A 44 7.04 -4.93 10.05
C VAL A 44 7.32 -6.40 10.38
N SER A 45 8.49 -6.71 10.91
CA SER A 45 8.84 -8.05 11.41
C SER A 45 7.91 -8.46 12.56
N ILE A 46 7.69 -7.57 13.55
CA ILE A 46 6.73 -7.79 14.65
C ILE A 46 5.30 -8.02 14.13
N ASN A 47 4.83 -7.21 13.16
CA ASN A 47 3.50 -7.40 12.57
C ASN A 47 3.39 -8.76 11.89
N THR A 48 4.42 -9.17 11.15
CA THR A 48 4.46 -10.46 10.44
C THR A 48 4.53 -11.64 11.41
N GLU A 49 5.31 -11.53 12.48
CA GLU A 49 5.38 -12.51 13.59
C GLU A 49 4.01 -12.73 14.24
N ILE A 50 3.33 -11.63 14.58
CA ILE A 50 1.99 -11.67 15.18
C ILE A 50 1.02 -12.36 14.22
N ALA A 51 1.04 -11.99 12.93
CA ALA A 51 0.21 -12.62 11.92
C ALA A 51 0.44 -14.13 11.85
N ILE A 52 1.69 -14.58 11.73
CA ILE A 52 2.05 -16.00 11.65
C ILE A 52 1.59 -16.76 12.89
N ARG A 53 1.74 -16.19 14.08
CA ARG A 53 1.26 -16.79 15.34
C ARG A 53 -0.24 -17.07 15.34
N HIS A 54 -1.06 -16.22 14.71
CA HIS A 54 -2.50 -16.45 14.57
C HIS A 54 -2.85 -17.48 13.48
N ILE A 55 -2.01 -17.62 12.46
CA ILE A 55 -2.25 -18.50 11.30
C ILE A 55 -1.81 -19.95 11.59
N LEU A 56 -0.63 -20.15 12.17
CA LEU A 56 -0.01 -21.47 12.35
C LEU A 56 -0.89 -22.53 13.04
N PRO A 57 -1.69 -22.21 14.08
CA PRO A 57 -2.50 -23.21 14.77
C PRO A 57 -3.56 -23.88 13.89
N LYS A 58 -4.03 -23.20 12.83
CA LYS A 58 -5.16 -23.67 12.01
C LYS A 58 -4.86 -23.81 10.53
N HIS A 59 -3.90 -23.04 10.00
CA HIS A 59 -3.65 -22.94 8.56
C HIS A 59 -2.16 -23.11 8.20
N ARG A 60 -1.44 -23.97 8.93
CA ARG A 60 -0.01 -24.25 8.67
C ARG A 60 0.27 -24.65 7.22
N ASP A 61 -0.56 -25.53 6.65
CA ASP A 61 -0.39 -26.01 5.27
C ASP A 61 -0.49 -24.89 4.23
N TRP A 62 -1.30 -23.86 4.50
CA TRP A 62 -1.42 -22.71 3.61
C TRP A 62 -0.14 -21.87 3.61
N ILE A 63 0.44 -21.58 4.79
CA ILE A 63 1.75 -20.90 4.88
C ILE A 63 2.83 -21.69 4.14
N LEU A 64 2.87 -23.01 4.33
CA LEU A 64 3.89 -23.85 3.67
C LEU A 64 3.78 -23.81 2.14
N LYS A 65 2.56 -23.65 1.58
CA LYS A 65 2.37 -23.45 0.13
C LYS A 65 2.93 -22.12 -0.36
N LEU A 66 3.00 -21.09 0.49
CA LEU A 66 3.60 -19.79 0.16
C LEU A 66 5.13 -19.81 0.20
N LYS A 67 5.75 -20.82 0.82
CA LYS A 67 7.21 -20.91 1.04
C LYS A 67 8.03 -20.69 -0.23
N LYS A 68 7.62 -21.28 -1.35
CA LYS A 68 8.29 -21.08 -2.66
C LYS A 68 8.32 -19.61 -3.08
N ARG A 69 7.22 -18.87 -2.89
CA ARG A 69 7.13 -17.44 -3.23
C ARG A 69 7.94 -16.59 -2.24
N LEU A 70 7.92 -16.97 -0.96
CA LEU A 70 8.68 -16.29 0.09
C LEU A 70 10.20 -16.37 -0.14
N LEU A 71 10.70 -17.49 -0.69
CA LEU A 71 12.11 -17.75 -0.97
C LEU A 71 12.56 -17.36 -2.39
N ALA A 72 11.70 -16.74 -3.19
CA ALA A 72 12.00 -16.41 -4.58
C ALA A 72 13.17 -15.40 -4.68
N LEU A 73 14.27 -15.82 -5.30
CA LEU A 73 15.47 -14.99 -5.45
C LEU A 73 15.54 -14.22 -6.78
N ASP A 74 14.69 -14.57 -7.73
CA ASP A 74 14.62 -14.02 -9.08
C ASP A 74 13.73 -12.77 -9.15
N ASP A 75 12.57 -12.79 -8.49
CA ASP A 75 11.64 -11.65 -8.42
C ASP A 75 11.14 -11.43 -6.98
N TYR A 76 11.62 -10.35 -6.36
CA TYR A 76 11.31 -10.03 -4.96
C TYR A 76 9.84 -9.63 -4.76
N SER A 77 9.11 -9.28 -5.82
CA SER A 77 7.68 -9.00 -5.73
C SER A 77 6.87 -10.23 -5.32
N HIS A 78 7.35 -11.44 -5.63
CA HIS A 78 6.73 -12.69 -5.16
C HIS A 78 6.79 -12.80 -3.63
N SER A 79 7.95 -12.49 -3.04
CA SER A 79 8.14 -12.50 -1.59
C SER A 79 7.31 -11.39 -0.92
N SER A 80 7.31 -10.17 -1.46
CA SER A 80 6.50 -9.06 -0.96
C SER A 80 5.01 -9.39 -0.96
N SER A 81 4.51 -9.96 -2.05
CA SER A 81 3.09 -10.34 -2.20
C SER A 81 2.70 -11.50 -1.26
N ALA A 82 3.55 -12.51 -1.09
CA ALA A 82 3.28 -13.58 -0.12
C ALA A 82 3.27 -13.07 1.33
N LEU A 83 4.18 -12.15 1.66
CA LEU A 83 4.21 -11.52 2.97
C LEU A 83 2.99 -10.61 3.23
N SER A 84 2.49 -9.91 2.21
CA SER A 84 1.25 -9.13 2.35
C SER A 84 0.04 -10.01 2.60
N GLU A 85 -0.04 -11.17 1.92
CA GLU A 85 -1.10 -12.15 2.17
C GLU A 85 -1.05 -12.68 3.60
N ILE A 86 0.15 -13.00 4.11
CA ILE A 86 0.33 -13.45 5.50
C ILE A 86 -0.14 -12.38 6.49
N ARG A 87 0.29 -11.12 6.33
CA ARG A 87 -0.12 -10.03 7.22
C ARG A 87 -1.63 -9.80 7.18
N ALA A 88 -2.20 -9.67 5.99
CA ALA A 88 -3.64 -9.47 5.82
C ALA A 88 -4.46 -10.61 6.44
N PHE A 89 -4.09 -11.87 6.19
CA PHE A 89 -4.78 -13.03 6.76
C PHE A 89 -4.65 -13.09 8.28
N GLY A 90 -3.45 -12.84 8.81
CA GLY A 90 -3.20 -12.84 10.25
C GLY A 90 -3.90 -11.70 10.98
N ASP A 91 -3.95 -10.50 10.40
CA ASP A 91 -4.66 -9.35 10.97
C ASP A 91 -6.17 -9.63 11.03
N LEU A 92 -6.75 -10.24 9.99
CA LEU A 92 -8.16 -10.68 10.00
C LEU A 92 -8.42 -11.68 11.12
N LEU A 93 -7.60 -12.74 11.23
CA LEU A 93 -7.73 -13.73 12.29
C LEU A 93 -7.56 -13.14 13.70
N MET A 94 -6.63 -12.18 13.85
CA MET A 94 -6.38 -11.49 15.12
C MET A 94 -7.59 -10.65 15.56
N CYS A 95 -8.33 -10.05 14.62
CA CYS A 95 -9.60 -9.37 14.88
C CYS A 95 -10.76 -10.33 15.23
N GLY A 96 -10.53 -11.65 15.25
CA GLY A 96 -11.59 -12.64 15.43
C GLY A 96 -12.50 -12.79 14.21
N ILE A 97 -12.06 -12.34 13.03
CA ILE A 97 -12.77 -12.53 11.77
C ILE A 97 -12.58 -13.98 11.32
N SER A 98 -13.68 -14.69 11.05
CA SER A 98 -13.61 -16.03 10.45
C SER A 98 -13.35 -15.90 8.96
N VAL A 99 -12.11 -16.15 8.56
CA VAL A 99 -11.62 -16.01 7.19
C VAL A 99 -10.93 -17.29 6.74
N GLU A 100 -11.09 -17.62 5.46
CA GLU A 100 -10.44 -18.78 4.82
C GLU A 100 -9.73 -18.36 3.51
N PRO A 101 -8.60 -18.97 3.16
CA PRO A 101 -8.01 -18.84 1.83
C PRO A 101 -8.92 -19.42 0.75
N VAL A 102 -9.06 -18.71 -0.37
CA VAL A 102 -9.81 -19.23 -1.51
C VAL A 102 -8.95 -20.27 -2.22
N ILE A 103 -9.52 -21.46 -2.44
CA ILE A 103 -8.85 -22.52 -3.20
C ILE A 103 -8.82 -22.10 -4.67
N THR A 104 -7.63 -21.81 -5.19
CA THR A 104 -7.43 -21.42 -6.60
C THR A 104 -7.70 -22.61 -7.53
N SER A 105 -8.52 -22.40 -8.56
CA SER A 105 -8.56 -23.28 -9.73
C SER A 105 -7.62 -22.71 -10.79
N LYS A 106 -6.88 -23.57 -11.51
CA LYS A 106 -5.81 -23.16 -12.44
C LYS A 106 -6.22 -22.18 -13.56
N SER A 107 -7.52 -21.95 -13.78
CA SER A 107 -8.05 -21.17 -14.90
C SER A 107 -8.81 -19.90 -14.51
N LYS A 108 -9.05 -19.62 -13.22
CA LYS A 108 -9.84 -18.45 -12.80
C LYS A 108 -9.05 -17.58 -11.81
N LYS A 109 -9.02 -16.27 -12.07
CA LYS A 109 -8.57 -15.29 -11.08
C LYS A 109 -9.55 -15.32 -9.91
N THR A 110 -9.06 -15.59 -8.71
CA THR A 110 -9.86 -15.62 -7.49
C THR A 110 -9.28 -14.61 -6.50
N PRO A 111 -10.11 -13.97 -5.67
CA PRO A 111 -9.65 -13.25 -4.50
C PRO A 111 -8.77 -14.15 -3.62
N GLU A 112 -7.89 -13.56 -2.83
CA GLU A 112 -7.06 -14.31 -1.90
C GLU A 112 -7.88 -14.95 -0.77
N PHE A 113 -8.86 -14.23 -0.20
CA PHE A 113 -9.61 -14.69 0.98
C PHE A 113 -11.13 -14.54 0.87
N VAL A 114 -11.84 -15.30 1.70
CA VAL A 114 -13.29 -15.19 1.91
C VAL A 114 -13.62 -15.16 3.40
N VAL A 115 -14.47 -14.22 3.81
CA VAL A 115 -15.02 -14.15 5.17
C VAL A 115 -16.24 -15.08 5.26
N MET A 116 -16.20 -16.03 6.18
CA MET A 116 -17.14 -17.16 6.22
C MET A 116 -18.43 -16.85 6.99
N ASN A 117 -18.37 -16.00 8.01
CA ASN A 117 -19.50 -15.69 8.90
C ASN A 117 -20.27 -14.43 8.48
N GLN A 118 -20.34 -14.17 7.18
CA GLN A 118 -21.07 -13.03 6.61
C GLN A 118 -22.03 -13.55 5.55
N ASP A 119 -23.24 -12.99 5.54
CA ASP A 119 -24.24 -13.23 4.50
C ASP A 119 -24.69 -11.88 3.93
N PRO A 120 -24.38 -11.56 2.66
CA PRO A 120 -23.54 -12.34 1.74
C PRO A 120 -22.08 -12.47 2.21
N LYS A 121 -21.38 -13.53 1.73
CA LYS A 121 -19.94 -13.70 1.96
C LYS A 121 -19.16 -12.48 1.48
N VAL A 122 -18.08 -12.12 2.17
CA VAL A 122 -17.21 -11.01 1.77
C VAL A 122 -15.91 -11.55 1.20
N PHE A 123 -15.50 -11.05 0.04
CA PHE A 123 -14.25 -11.44 -0.62
C PHE A 123 -13.17 -10.39 -0.42
N ILE A 124 -11.93 -10.83 -0.23
CA ILE A 124 -10.80 -9.93 0.00
C ILE A 124 -9.70 -10.24 -1.01
N GLU A 125 -9.26 -9.21 -1.73
CA GLU A 125 -8.06 -9.25 -2.57
C GLU A 125 -6.92 -8.49 -1.90
N VAL A 126 -5.71 -9.05 -1.89
CA VAL A 126 -4.53 -8.46 -1.24
C VAL A 126 -3.48 -8.02 -2.26
N HIS A 127 -3.13 -6.73 -2.25
CA HIS A 127 -2.07 -6.18 -3.10
C HIS A 127 -0.94 -5.60 -2.25
N ALA A 128 0.26 -6.16 -2.39
CA ALA A 128 1.50 -5.49 -2.01
C ALA A 128 1.83 -4.45 -3.08
N LYS A 129 1.67 -3.15 -2.79
CA LYS A 129 2.03 -2.11 -3.77
C LYS A 129 3.56 -2.02 -3.84
N GLN A 130 4.11 -2.03 -5.06
CA GLN A 130 5.55 -1.97 -5.32
C GLN A 130 5.88 -0.70 -6.13
N ILE A 131 7.15 -0.28 -6.19
CA ILE A 131 7.58 0.82 -7.07
C ILE A 131 7.24 0.58 -8.55
N ASN A 132 7.33 1.63 -9.36
CA ASN A 132 7.19 1.55 -10.81
C ASN A 132 8.27 0.62 -11.42
N ASN A 133 7.88 -0.22 -12.38
CA ASN A 133 8.77 -1.19 -13.01
C ASN A 133 9.96 -0.55 -13.74
N GLU A 134 9.79 0.64 -14.31
CA GLU A 134 10.86 1.37 -15.00
C GLU A 134 11.89 1.89 -13.98
N GLU A 135 11.41 2.42 -12.85
CA GLU A 135 12.26 2.91 -11.76
C GLU A 135 12.98 1.76 -11.06
N ALA A 136 12.31 0.62 -10.86
CA ALA A 136 12.93 -0.61 -10.37
C ALA A 136 14.10 -1.06 -11.27
N LYS A 137 13.87 -1.11 -12.59
CA LYS A 137 14.92 -1.46 -13.56
C LYS A 137 16.07 -0.45 -13.53
N SER A 138 15.77 0.84 -13.44
CA SER A 138 16.76 1.91 -13.37
C SER A 138 17.63 1.79 -12.11
N LEU A 139 17.00 1.58 -10.96
CA LEU A 139 17.68 1.42 -9.67
C LEU A 139 18.52 0.13 -9.62
N SER A 140 17.99 -0.98 -10.15
CA SER A 140 18.76 -2.24 -10.27
C SER A 140 20.01 -2.06 -11.14
N ALA A 141 19.90 -1.33 -12.25
CA ALA A 141 21.05 -1.04 -13.11
C ALA A 141 22.08 -0.16 -12.39
N PHE A 142 21.64 0.85 -11.63
CA PHE A 142 22.51 1.68 -10.82
C PHE A 142 23.24 0.87 -9.74
N ILE A 143 22.55 0.02 -8.99
CA ILE A 143 23.16 -0.81 -7.93
C ILE A 143 24.21 -1.76 -8.50
N LYS A 144 23.95 -2.35 -9.68
CA LYS A 144 24.92 -3.23 -10.35
C LYS A 144 26.14 -2.49 -10.88
N ASN A 145 25.98 -1.24 -11.32
CA ASN A 145 27.09 -0.44 -11.85
C ASN A 145 26.91 1.06 -11.57
N PRO A 146 27.21 1.53 -10.35
CA PRO A 146 26.93 2.91 -9.93
C PRO A 146 27.65 3.97 -10.78
N PHE A 147 28.81 3.62 -11.34
CA PHE A 147 29.67 4.53 -12.10
C PHE A 147 29.54 4.38 -13.63
N ALA A 148 28.62 3.54 -14.12
CA ALA A 148 28.33 3.48 -15.57
C ALA A 148 27.63 4.75 -16.08
N SER A 149 26.94 5.47 -15.20
CA SER A 149 26.24 6.71 -15.55
C SER A 149 27.18 7.92 -15.46
N LYS A 150 27.11 8.81 -16.47
CA LYS A 150 27.98 10.01 -16.60
C LYS A 150 27.72 11.10 -15.55
N THR A 151 26.91 10.84 -14.53
CA THR A 151 26.50 11.82 -13.50
C THR A 151 27.41 11.81 -12.26
N GLY A 152 28.44 10.95 -12.22
CA GLY A 152 29.37 10.89 -11.10
C GLY A 152 30.37 12.06 -11.08
N ASN A 153 30.41 12.80 -9.99
CA ASN A 153 31.47 13.78 -9.74
C ASN A 153 32.69 13.07 -9.15
N THR A 154 33.85 13.24 -9.78
CA THR A 154 35.13 12.75 -9.26
C THR A 154 35.92 13.93 -8.72
N TYR A 155 36.14 13.96 -7.42
CA TYR A 155 37.04 14.92 -6.78
C TYR A 155 38.40 14.25 -6.61
N SER A 156 39.43 14.81 -7.25
CA SER A 156 40.80 14.35 -7.09
C SER A 156 41.66 15.46 -6.53
N ASN A 157 42.39 15.17 -5.45
CA ASN A 157 43.59 15.91 -5.09
C ASN A 157 44.79 14.94 -5.16
N LYS A 158 46.03 15.44 -5.26
CA LYS A 158 47.26 14.65 -5.58
C LYS A 158 47.53 13.42 -4.69
N LYS A 159 46.76 13.19 -3.61
CA LYS A 159 46.88 12.06 -2.67
C LYS A 159 45.61 11.19 -2.52
N CYS A 160 44.47 11.58 -3.09
CA CYS A 160 43.22 10.82 -2.92
C CYS A 160 42.23 11.10 -4.06
N LYS A 161 41.56 10.05 -4.55
CA LYS A 161 40.46 10.11 -5.51
C LYS A 161 39.19 9.63 -4.83
N VAL A 162 38.20 10.51 -4.71
CA VAL A 162 36.85 10.17 -4.22
C VAL A 162 35.90 10.26 -5.40
N SER A 163 35.17 9.18 -5.65
CA SER A 163 34.13 9.11 -6.67
C SER A 163 32.78 8.92 -5.98
N VAL A 164 31.84 9.83 -6.24
CA VAL A 164 30.47 9.77 -5.72
C VAL A 164 29.54 9.54 -6.89
N ALA A 165 28.59 8.61 -6.73
CA ALA A 165 27.53 8.35 -7.70
C ALA A 165 26.19 8.48 -6.99
N GLU A 166 25.25 9.17 -7.63
CA GLU A 166 23.92 9.45 -7.07
C GLU A 166 22.85 8.98 -8.06
N HIS A 167 21.75 8.48 -7.52
CA HIS A 167 20.59 8.06 -8.29
C HIS A 167 19.32 8.59 -7.66
N ILE A 168 18.54 9.35 -8.42
CA ILE A 168 17.24 9.85 -7.99
C ILE A 168 16.17 8.87 -8.45
N CYS A 169 15.56 8.20 -7.48
CA CYS A 169 14.42 7.33 -7.69
C CYS A 169 13.12 8.09 -7.42
N THR A 170 12.15 7.93 -8.30
CA THR A 170 10.77 8.41 -8.15
C THR A 170 9.85 7.20 -8.06
N PRO A 171 9.59 6.64 -6.86
CA PRO A 171 8.94 5.33 -6.68
C PRO A 171 7.64 5.12 -7.47
N PHE A 172 6.91 6.20 -7.77
CA PHE A 172 5.61 6.17 -8.46
C PHE A 172 5.68 6.60 -9.92
N GLY A 173 6.89 6.85 -10.43
CA GLY A 173 7.15 7.33 -11.79
C GLY A 173 7.50 8.81 -11.84
N LYS A 174 8.34 9.17 -12.81
CA LYS A 174 8.73 10.57 -13.07
C LYS A 174 7.54 11.32 -13.65
N PRO A 175 7.19 12.50 -13.13
CA PRO A 175 6.15 13.32 -13.72
C PRO A 175 6.55 13.74 -15.14
N LYS A 176 5.65 13.57 -16.09
CA LYS A 176 5.80 14.12 -17.44
C LYS A 176 5.37 15.60 -17.46
N LEU A 177 5.48 16.22 -18.63
CA LEU A 177 5.04 17.60 -18.84
C LEU A 177 3.55 17.74 -18.47
N ARG A 178 3.26 18.58 -17.46
CA ARG A 178 1.91 18.80 -16.87
C ARG A 178 1.36 17.69 -15.97
N GLU A 179 2.20 16.74 -15.55
CA GLU A 179 1.85 15.80 -14.48
C GLU A 179 2.47 16.27 -13.16
N SER A 180 1.84 15.90 -12.04
CA SER A 180 2.37 16.09 -10.69
C SER A 180 2.93 14.79 -10.10
N VAL A 181 3.76 14.89 -9.05
CA VAL A 181 4.20 13.72 -8.30
C VAL A 181 3.01 13.06 -7.60
N THR A 182 2.12 13.86 -7.01
CA THR A 182 0.87 13.42 -6.39
C THR A 182 -0.03 12.71 -7.39
N GLU A 183 -0.19 13.20 -8.62
CA GLU A 183 -0.98 12.49 -9.64
C GLU A 183 -0.41 11.10 -9.97
N ASN A 184 0.92 10.98 -10.03
CA ASN A 184 1.58 9.68 -10.22
C ASN A 184 1.35 8.73 -9.04
N VAL A 185 1.38 9.24 -7.81
CA VAL A 185 1.08 8.46 -6.60
C VAL A 185 -0.37 7.99 -6.63
N ILE A 186 -1.32 8.90 -6.89
CA ILE A 186 -2.75 8.60 -7.02
C ILE A 186 -2.98 7.51 -8.07
N SER A 187 -2.41 7.67 -9.26
CA SER A 187 -2.51 6.71 -10.37
C SER A 187 -1.96 5.34 -9.99
N LYS A 188 -0.86 5.29 -9.24
CA LYS A 188 -0.25 4.04 -8.79
C LYS A 188 -1.11 3.31 -7.75
N ILE A 189 -1.73 4.06 -6.84
CA ILE A 189 -2.66 3.49 -5.84
C ILE A 189 -3.94 3.00 -6.53
N ASP A 190 -4.52 3.81 -7.42
CA ASP A 190 -5.72 3.45 -8.19
C ASP A 190 -5.45 2.33 -9.21
N GLN A 191 -4.20 2.08 -9.61
CA GLN A 191 -3.84 1.11 -10.66
C GLN A 191 -4.70 -0.16 -10.62
N ARG A 192 -5.48 -0.34 -11.69
CA ARG A 192 -6.45 -1.44 -11.84
C ARG A 192 -5.85 -2.57 -12.67
N LYS A 193 -6.09 -3.82 -12.26
CA LYS A 193 -5.94 -4.96 -13.18
C LYS A 193 -7.17 -4.94 -14.10
N ASN A 194 -6.97 -4.93 -15.42
CA ASN A 194 -8.07 -4.85 -16.40
C ASN A 194 -9.24 -5.80 -16.03
N ASN A 195 -10.45 -5.24 -16.03
CA ASN A 195 -11.76 -5.85 -15.73
C ASN A 195 -12.08 -6.26 -14.29
N GLU A 196 -11.16 -6.07 -13.32
CA GLU A 196 -11.45 -6.37 -11.90
C GLU A 196 -12.07 -7.77 -11.69
N GLY A 197 -11.74 -8.72 -12.58
CA GLY A 197 -12.50 -9.98 -12.73
C GLY A 197 -12.40 -10.95 -11.57
N GLN A 198 -11.58 -10.63 -10.57
CA GLN A 198 -11.50 -11.34 -9.29
C GLN A 198 -12.64 -10.94 -8.34
N PHE A 199 -13.20 -9.74 -8.47
CA PHE A 199 -14.26 -9.25 -7.56
C PHE A 199 -15.64 -9.76 -7.97
N SER A 200 -16.46 -10.03 -6.95
CA SER A 200 -17.81 -10.56 -7.14
C SER A 200 -18.79 -9.46 -7.53
N GLU A 201 -19.68 -9.77 -8.47
CA GLU A 201 -20.77 -8.87 -8.86
C GLU A 201 -21.93 -8.88 -7.85
N ASN A 202 -22.03 -9.94 -7.02
CA ASN A 202 -23.17 -10.18 -6.14
C ASN A 202 -22.81 -10.16 -4.65
N ALA A 203 -21.53 -10.02 -4.31
CA ALA A 203 -21.04 -10.07 -2.94
C ALA A 203 -20.07 -8.92 -2.65
N PRO A 204 -20.03 -8.39 -1.42
CA PRO A 204 -19.09 -7.36 -1.04
C PRO A 204 -17.64 -7.79 -1.29
N SER A 205 -16.86 -6.87 -1.84
CA SER A 205 -15.47 -7.08 -2.22
C SER A 205 -14.59 -6.01 -1.59
N ILE A 206 -13.60 -6.43 -0.82
CA ILE A 206 -12.64 -5.57 -0.13
C ILE A 206 -11.28 -5.66 -0.82
N LEU A 207 -10.67 -4.50 -1.09
CA LEU A 207 -9.28 -4.42 -1.52
C LEU A 207 -8.38 -4.15 -0.30
N TRP A 208 -7.50 -5.08 0.03
CA TRP A 208 -6.45 -4.88 1.01
C TRP A 208 -5.18 -4.37 0.33
N LEU A 209 -4.75 -3.15 0.65
CA LEU A 209 -3.50 -2.57 0.19
C LEU A 209 -2.48 -2.61 1.32
N ASP A 210 -1.40 -3.37 1.10
CA ASP A 210 -0.30 -3.45 2.06
C ASP A 210 0.86 -2.56 1.60
N PHE A 211 1.19 -1.60 2.45
CA PHE A 211 2.25 -0.60 2.25
C PHE A 211 3.49 -0.89 3.12
N GLN A 212 3.61 -2.09 3.69
CA GLN A 212 4.74 -2.45 4.57
C GLN A 212 6.04 -2.83 3.82
N ASP A 213 6.05 -2.81 2.48
CA ASP A 213 7.25 -3.04 1.64
C ASP A 213 8.28 -1.89 1.70
N GLU A 214 9.53 -2.14 1.32
CA GLU A 214 10.66 -1.17 1.30
C GLU A 214 10.38 0.04 0.43
N SER A 215 9.61 -0.21 -0.65
CA SER A 215 9.17 0.79 -1.61
C SER A 215 8.50 2.01 -0.96
N TRP A 216 8.01 1.88 0.27
CA TRP A 216 7.22 2.87 0.98
C TRP A 216 7.91 3.45 2.21
N ASP A 217 9.15 3.03 2.50
CA ASP A 217 9.91 3.49 3.67
C ASP A 217 9.97 5.02 3.75
N MET A 218 10.22 5.67 2.61
CA MET A 218 10.36 7.14 2.51
C MET A 218 9.09 7.92 2.83
N LEU A 219 7.92 7.28 2.80
CA LEU A 219 6.64 7.94 3.04
C LEU A 219 6.00 7.56 4.37
N SER A 220 6.46 6.47 4.98
CA SER A 220 5.84 5.74 6.10
C SER A 220 5.19 6.61 7.19
N SER A 221 5.93 7.55 7.79
CA SER A 221 5.43 8.37 8.92
C SER A 221 4.31 9.37 8.57
N LEU A 222 4.10 9.67 7.29
CA LEU A 222 3.06 10.59 6.81
C LEU A 222 2.00 9.88 5.96
N MET A 223 2.17 8.60 5.65
CA MET A 223 1.27 7.88 4.74
C MET A 223 -0.16 7.80 5.27
N VAL A 224 -0.36 7.57 6.58
CA VAL A 224 -1.73 7.51 7.12
C VAL A 224 -2.46 8.84 6.91
N LYS A 225 -1.76 9.99 7.03
CA LYS A 225 -2.35 11.32 6.80
C LYS A 225 -2.78 11.54 5.35
N LYS A 226 -2.21 10.80 4.40
CA LYS A 226 -2.60 10.84 2.99
C LYS A 226 -4.01 10.28 2.74
N THR A 227 -4.66 9.71 3.75
CA THR A 227 -6.08 9.33 3.70
C THR A 227 -7.01 10.50 4.01
N LEU A 228 -6.48 11.66 4.43
CA LEU A 228 -7.25 12.91 4.53
C LEU A 228 -7.33 13.58 3.15
N PRO A 229 -8.43 14.28 2.81
CA PRO A 229 -8.59 14.93 1.51
C PRO A 229 -7.51 15.99 1.25
N VAL A 230 -7.26 16.84 2.25
CA VAL A 230 -6.28 17.93 2.20
C VAL A 230 -5.55 17.98 3.53
N MET A 231 -4.24 18.22 3.48
CA MET A 231 -3.39 18.45 4.63
C MET A 231 -2.70 19.81 4.48
N SER A 232 -2.27 20.38 5.60
CA SER A 232 -1.44 21.57 5.62
C SER A 232 -0.11 21.31 6.30
N ALA A 233 0.99 21.78 5.72
CA ALA A 233 2.31 21.79 6.33
C ALA A 233 3.08 23.02 5.87
N ASN A 234 3.85 23.66 6.77
CA ASN A 234 4.68 24.82 6.45
C ASN A 234 3.95 25.96 5.72
N GLY A 235 2.68 26.21 6.07
CA GLY A 235 1.88 27.27 5.43
C GLY A 235 1.40 26.95 4.01
N ALA A 236 1.53 25.70 3.57
CA ALA A 236 1.07 25.23 2.27
C ALA A 236 0.10 24.05 2.39
N PHE A 237 -0.73 23.87 1.36
CA PHE A 237 -1.68 22.78 1.23
C PHE A 237 -1.16 21.66 0.33
N TYR A 238 -1.54 20.44 0.69
CA TYR A 238 -1.18 19.21 -0.02
C TYR A 238 -2.41 18.30 -0.10
N SER A 239 -2.65 17.69 -1.27
CA SER A 239 -3.68 16.67 -1.42
C SER A 239 -3.25 15.36 -0.74
N GLY A 240 -4.22 14.64 -0.18
CA GLY A 240 -3.99 13.27 0.29
C GLY A 240 -4.10 12.28 -0.86
N ASP A 241 -2.95 11.78 -1.29
CA ASP A 241 -2.84 10.90 -2.46
C ASP A 241 -3.70 9.61 -2.31
N ILE A 242 -3.84 9.07 -1.10
CA ILE A 242 -4.70 7.89 -0.85
C ILE A 242 -6.17 8.28 -0.91
N TRP A 243 -6.58 9.38 -0.28
CA TRP A 243 -7.97 9.85 -0.34
C TRP A 243 -8.39 10.10 -1.80
N TYR A 244 -7.56 10.79 -2.57
CA TYR A 244 -7.81 11.07 -3.98
C TYR A 244 -7.87 9.80 -4.83
N ALA A 245 -7.03 8.80 -4.55
CA ALA A 245 -7.08 7.52 -5.25
C ALA A 245 -8.40 6.76 -5.08
N PHE A 246 -9.16 7.00 -4.01
CA PHE A 246 -10.45 6.36 -3.77
C PHE A 246 -11.64 7.28 -4.05
N TYR A 247 -11.64 8.51 -3.54
CA TYR A 247 -12.78 9.44 -3.58
C TYR A 247 -12.61 10.62 -4.54
N GLY A 248 -11.43 10.77 -5.14
CA GLY A 248 -11.15 11.84 -6.10
C GLY A 248 -12.07 11.76 -7.32
N TRP A 249 -12.27 12.87 -8.01
CA TRP A 249 -13.09 12.93 -9.23
C TRP A 249 -12.31 13.60 -10.35
N LYS A 250 -12.67 13.27 -11.59
CA LYS A 250 -12.05 13.91 -12.75
C LYS A 250 -12.23 15.44 -12.68
N GLY A 251 -11.14 16.17 -12.79
CA GLY A 251 -11.11 17.63 -12.69
C GLY A 251 -10.88 18.17 -11.27
N ALA A 252 -10.81 17.32 -10.24
CA ALA A 252 -10.50 17.76 -8.88
C ALA A 252 -9.13 18.46 -8.82
N PRO A 253 -8.99 19.59 -8.11
CA PRO A 253 -7.71 20.26 -7.95
C PRO A 253 -6.74 19.39 -7.13
N ILE A 254 -5.48 19.35 -7.56
CA ILE A 254 -4.40 18.65 -6.86
C ILE A 254 -3.46 19.68 -6.26
N PHE A 255 -3.25 19.61 -4.94
CA PHE A 255 -2.36 20.49 -4.21
C PHE A 255 -1.00 19.82 -3.95
N GLU A 256 0.07 20.46 -4.40
CA GLU A 256 1.48 20.16 -4.14
C GLU A 256 2.19 21.44 -3.71
N ASN A 257 2.19 21.75 -2.42
CA ASN A 257 2.87 22.93 -1.85
C ASN A 257 2.24 24.28 -2.28
N PHE A 258 0.91 24.39 -2.23
CA PHE A 258 0.22 25.64 -2.56
C PHE A 258 -0.02 26.51 -1.32
N SER A 259 0.39 27.77 -1.37
CA SER A 259 0.07 28.78 -0.35
C SER A 259 -1.08 29.67 -0.83
N LEU A 260 -1.90 30.17 0.11
CA LEU A 260 -2.97 31.14 -0.20
C LEU A 260 -2.46 32.54 -0.56
N ASN A 261 -1.16 32.81 -0.33
CA ASN A 261 -0.59 34.14 -0.53
C ASN A 261 -0.05 34.37 -1.94
N LEU A 262 -0.09 33.36 -2.80
CA LEU A 262 0.46 33.41 -4.16
C LEU A 262 -0.51 32.73 -5.11
N PRO A 263 -0.90 33.38 -6.22
CA PRO A 263 -1.73 32.75 -7.22
C PRO A 263 -0.93 31.67 -7.95
N TYR A 264 -1.54 30.50 -8.13
CA TYR A 264 -0.93 29.40 -8.86
C TYR A 264 -1.95 28.68 -9.73
N ASP A 265 -1.50 28.18 -10.87
CA ASP A 265 -2.21 27.14 -11.60
C ASP A 265 -2.00 25.79 -10.89
N PHE A 266 -3.10 25.10 -10.55
CA PHE A 266 -3.02 23.74 -10.03
C PHE A 266 -3.27 22.69 -11.12
N ASN A 267 -2.59 21.56 -10.98
CA ASN A 267 -2.91 20.37 -11.75
C ASN A 267 -4.30 19.85 -11.33
N LYS A 268 -5.01 19.25 -12.27
CA LYS A 268 -6.34 18.68 -12.05
C LYS A 268 -6.30 17.18 -12.29
N MET A 269 -7.02 16.41 -11.49
CA MET A 269 -7.13 14.97 -11.68
C MET A 269 -7.59 14.62 -13.09
N SER A 270 -6.81 13.80 -13.78
CA SER A 270 -7.12 13.34 -15.14
C SER A 270 -8.18 12.22 -15.18
N HIS A 271 -8.40 11.52 -14.06
CA HIS A 271 -9.32 10.39 -13.92
C HIS A 271 -10.14 10.46 -12.62
N CYS A 272 -11.15 9.59 -12.50
CA CYS A 272 -11.88 9.38 -11.26
C CYS A 272 -11.08 8.46 -10.33
N GLY A 273 -11.22 8.68 -9.02
CA GLY A 273 -10.80 7.73 -8.00
C GLY A 273 -11.61 6.44 -8.07
N ARG A 274 -11.19 5.45 -7.29
CA ARG A 274 -11.67 4.08 -7.41
C ARG A 274 -13.12 3.87 -7.02
N PHE A 275 -13.66 4.63 -6.08
CA PHE A 275 -15.05 4.53 -5.65
C PHE A 275 -15.99 5.43 -6.46
N THR A 276 -15.47 6.51 -7.03
CA THR A 276 -16.23 7.42 -7.92
C THR A 276 -16.32 6.91 -9.35
N ASP A 277 -15.56 5.87 -9.71
CA ASP A 277 -15.67 5.23 -11.02
C ASP A 277 -16.88 4.27 -11.07
N PRO A 278 -17.84 4.47 -11.99
CA PRO A 278 -19.02 3.61 -12.12
C PRO A 278 -18.72 2.14 -12.43
N LYS A 279 -17.51 1.80 -12.88
CA LYS A 279 -17.09 0.43 -13.22
C LYS A 279 -16.47 -0.32 -12.05
N THR A 280 -16.31 0.32 -10.90
CA THR A 280 -15.70 -0.30 -9.72
C THR A 280 -16.54 -1.46 -9.20
N LYS A 281 -15.88 -2.57 -8.88
CA LYS A 281 -16.50 -3.72 -8.20
C LYS A 281 -16.16 -3.77 -6.72
N ILE A 282 -15.41 -2.77 -6.23
CA ILE A 282 -14.89 -2.71 -4.86
C ILE A 282 -15.85 -1.92 -3.99
N ASP A 283 -16.16 -2.51 -2.84
CA ASP A 283 -17.14 -2.01 -1.89
C ASP A 283 -16.45 -1.35 -0.68
N ALA A 284 -15.20 -1.73 -0.39
CA ALA A 284 -14.34 -1.05 0.57
C ALA A 284 -12.86 -1.35 0.31
N ALA A 285 -11.97 -0.58 0.93
CA ALA A 285 -10.54 -0.86 0.97
C ALA A 285 -10.02 -0.82 2.40
N ILE A 286 -9.09 -1.71 2.71
CA ILE A 286 -8.31 -1.70 3.93
C ILE A 286 -6.88 -1.33 3.56
N ILE A 287 -6.35 -0.30 4.19
CA ILE A 287 -4.98 0.16 3.96
C ILE A 287 -4.14 -0.17 5.18
N SER A 288 -3.10 -0.96 4.99
CA SER A 288 -2.22 -1.44 6.06
C SER A 288 -0.84 -0.79 5.94
N PHE A 289 -0.45 -0.10 7.00
CA PHE A 289 0.88 0.46 7.26
C PHE A 289 1.55 -0.27 8.42
N GLU A 290 2.80 0.05 8.74
CA GLU A 290 3.51 -0.61 9.83
C GLU A 290 2.91 -0.34 11.23
N ARG A 291 2.22 0.78 11.42
CA ARG A 291 1.61 1.18 12.71
C ARG A 291 0.16 1.65 12.59
N ASP A 292 -0.45 1.55 11.42
CA ASP A 292 -1.81 2.01 11.17
C ASP A 292 -2.54 1.04 10.23
N ILE A 293 -3.82 0.79 10.51
CA ILE A 293 -4.78 0.17 9.60
C ILE A 293 -5.97 1.11 9.49
N VAL A 294 -6.31 1.49 8.28
CA VAL A 294 -7.48 2.35 8.01
C VAL A 294 -8.44 1.67 7.05
N ILE A 295 -9.72 1.99 7.20
CA ILE A 295 -10.79 1.47 6.36
C ILE A 295 -11.38 2.63 5.56
N LEU A 296 -11.52 2.44 4.26
CA LEU A 296 -12.16 3.37 3.32
C LEU A 296 -13.34 2.65 2.67
N GLU A 297 -14.57 3.00 3.02
CA GLU A 297 -15.78 2.40 2.44
C GLU A 297 -16.24 3.15 1.19
N ASN A 298 -16.79 2.42 0.22
CA ASN A 298 -17.43 3.03 -0.94
C ASN A 298 -18.88 3.42 -0.58
N PRO A 299 -19.21 4.72 -0.41
CA PRO A 299 -20.57 5.12 -0.06
C PRO A 299 -21.59 4.86 -1.19
N TRP A 300 -21.12 4.66 -2.43
CA TRP A 300 -21.97 4.42 -3.61
C TRP A 300 -22.11 2.92 -3.93
N SER A 301 -21.53 2.04 -3.11
CA SER A 301 -21.62 0.59 -3.29
C SER A 301 -23.07 0.10 -3.17
N GLN A 302 -23.47 -0.77 -4.09
CA GLN A 302 -24.74 -1.50 -4.03
C GLN A 302 -24.65 -2.76 -3.16
N LYS A 303 -23.46 -3.09 -2.65
CA LYS A 303 -23.14 -4.26 -1.83
C LYS A 303 -22.32 -3.82 -0.60
N PRO A 304 -22.87 -2.93 0.25
CA PRO A 304 -22.13 -2.39 1.38
C PRO A 304 -21.66 -3.52 2.30
N VAL A 305 -20.46 -3.37 2.84
CA VAL A 305 -19.93 -4.34 3.80
C VAL A 305 -20.72 -4.22 5.11
N ASN A 306 -21.09 -5.37 5.68
CA ASN A 306 -21.83 -5.38 6.93
C ASN A 306 -21.01 -4.74 8.07
N PRO A 307 -21.55 -3.76 8.81
CA PRO A 307 -20.83 -3.08 9.91
C PRO A 307 -20.30 -4.01 11.01
N SER A 308 -20.87 -5.21 11.17
CA SER A 308 -20.36 -6.22 12.11
C SER A 308 -18.90 -6.59 11.84
N LEU A 309 -18.49 -6.64 10.57
CA LEU A 309 -17.10 -6.89 10.19
C LEU A 309 -16.18 -5.77 10.68
N TRP A 310 -16.61 -4.52 10.51
CA TRP A 310 -15.86 -3.34 10.92
C TRP A 310 -15.70 -3.22 12.43
N LYS A 311 -16.73 -3.59 13.19
CA LYS A 311 -16.65 -3.62 14.65
C LYS A 311 -15.50 -4.52 15.15
N GLN A 312 -15.20 -5.60 14.44
CA GLN A 312 -14.09 -6.50 14.79
C GLN A 312 -12.72 -5.84 14.63
N PHE A 313 -12.55 -4.89 13.72
CA PHE A 313 -11.28 -4.15 13.58
C PHE A 313 -10.97 -3.23 14.76
N PHE A 314 -11.96 -2.86 15.60
CA PHE A 314 -11.70 -2.05 16.80
C PHE A 314 -10.84 -2.77 17.85
N SER A 315 -10.71 -4.10 17.78
CA SER A 315 -9.76 -4.83 18.63
C SER A 315 -8.34 -4.87 18.06
N HIS A 316 -8.14 -4.42 16.83
CA HIS A 316 -6.82 -4.36 16.21
C HIS A 316 -6.03 -3.18 16.79
N LYS A 317 -4.87 -3.43 17.41
CA LYS A 317 -4.06 -2.40 18.08
C LYS A 317 -3.64 -1.22 17.19
N TRP A 318 -3.53 -1.45 15.88
CA TRP A 318 -3.17 -0.43 14.89
C TRP A 318 -4.37 0.13 14.13
N PHE A 319 -5.60 -0.30 14.42
CA PHE A 319 -6.74 0.27 13.74
C PHE A 319 -6.90 1.74 14.10
N ASN A 320 -6.94 2.58 13.08
CA ASN A 320 -6.98 4.03 13.23
C ASN A 320 -8.30 4.58 12.68
N PHE A 321 -9.24 4.80 13.59
CA PHE A 321 -10.58 5.27 13.26
C PHE A 321 -10.59 6.70 12.71
N GLU A 322 -9.71 7.58 13.20
CA GLU A 322 -9.68 9.00 12.82
C GLU A 322 -9.36 9.20 11.33
N TYR A 323 -8.45 8.39 10.81
CA TYR A 323 -8.05 8.38 9.40
C TYR A 323 -8.91 7.47 8.52
N SER A 324 -9.89 6.77 9.12
CA SER A 324 -10.83 5.91 8.40
C SER A 324 -12.05 6.69 7.91
N TYR A 325 -12.53 6.30 6.73
CA TYR A 325 -13.74 6.80 6.08
C TYR A 325 -14.75 5.66 6.06
N MET A 326 -15.50 5.56 7.15
CA MET A 326 -16.46 4.48 7.39
C MET A 326 -17.86 5.06 7.51
N ASN A 327 -18.84 4.29 7.05
CA ASN A 327 -20.24 4.62 7.19
C ASN A 327 -20.75 4.29 8.60
N TRP A 328 -20.24 3.25 9.25
CA TRP A 328 -20.52 3.03 10.68
C TRP A 328 -19.50 3.78 11.55
N PRO A 329 -19.90 4.45 12.65
CA PRO A 329 -21.21 4.41 13.32
C PRO A 329 -22.19 5.53 12.96
N THR A 330 -21.79 6.51 12.14
CA THR A 330 -22.54 7.77 11.96
C THR A 330 -23.56 7.74 10.81
N TYR A 331 -23.46 6.75 9.92
CA TYR A 331 -24.29 6.53 8.74
C TYR A 331 -24.40 7.75 7.81
N ASN A 332 -23.32 8.51 7.69
CA ASN A 332 -23.27 9.77 6.94
C ASN A 332 -22.03 9.91 6.06
N LEU A 333 -21.49 8.78 5.58
CA LEU A 333 -20.22 8.78 4.84
C LEU A 333 -20.31 9.60 3.54
N SER A 334 -21.44 9.51 2.83
CA SER A 334 -21.70 10.29 1.62
C SER A 334 -21.62 11.79 1.91
N GLU A 335 -22.34 12.29 2.93
CA GLU A 335 -22.30 13.72 3.27
C GLU A 335 -20.90 14.16 3.71
N ARG A 336 -20.17 13.31 4.46
CA ARG A 336 -18.79 13.60 4.85
C ARG A 336 -17.89 13.81 3.62
N ILE A 337 -17.99 12.93 2.62
CA ILE A 337 -17.20 13.03 1.40
C ILE A 337 -17.60 14.27 0.59
N GLU A 338 -18.90 14.56 0.45
CA GLU A 338 -19.38 15.77 -0.23
C GLU A 338 -18.86 17.04 0.44
N LEU A 339 -18.88 17.12 1.77
CA LEU A 339 -18.30 18.24 2.52
C LEU A 339 -16.80 18.36 2.28
N ASP A 340 -16.07 17.26 2.19
CA ASP A 340 -14.64 17.27 1.90
C ASP A 340 -14.36 17.75 0.47
N GLN A 341 -15.17 17.36 -0.52
CA GLN A 341 -15.11 17.89 -1.89
C GLN A 341 -15.38 19.40 -1.93
N GLN A 342 -16.36 19.89 -1.17
CA GLN A 342 -16.65 21.32 -1.07
C GLN A 342 -15.49 22.11 -0.46
N LYS A 343 -14.84 21.58 0.59
CA LYS A 343 -13.65 22.20 1.19
C LYS A 343 -12.50 22.29 0.18
N ILE A 344 -12.24 21.20 -0.56
CA ILE A 344 -11.22 21.17 -1.62
C ILE A 344 -11.47 22.31 -2.63
N MET A 345 -12.71 22.43 -3.12
CA MET A 345 -13.06 23.45 -4.10
C MET A 345 -12.99 24.88 -3.53
N ALA A 346 -13.35 25.06 -2.26
CA ALA A 346 -13.23 26.35 -1.59
C ALA A 346 -11.77 26.80 -1.47
N ILE A 347 -10.85 25.89 -1.11
CA ILE A 347 -9.42 26.17 -1.05
C ILE A 347 -8.88 26.54 -2.44
N ALA A 348 -9.23 25.75 -3.46
CA ALA A 348 -8.80 26.02 -4.84
C ALA A 348 -9.25 27.39 -5.34
N LYS A 349 -10.49 27.81 -5.03
CA LYS A 349 -11.02 29.12 -5.39
C LYS A 349 -10.25 30.28 -4.75
N GLU A 350 -9.76 30.12 -3.53
CA GLU A 350 -8.93 31.15 -2.88
C GLU A 350 -7.50 31.19 -3.42
N ILE A 351 -6.97 30.07 -3.92
CA ILE A 351 -5.63 30.02 -4.57
C ILE A 351 -5.67 30.64 -5.98
N GLU A 352 -6.80 30.56 -6.69
CA GLU A 352 -6.96 31.17 -8.02
C GLU A 352 -7.18 32.70 -7.99
N ARG A 353 -7.46 33.29 -6.82
CA ARG A 353 -7.63 34.73 -6.64
C ARG A 353 -6.29 35.42 -6.47
#